data_AF-A0AAE3ZFS0-F1
#
_entry.id   AF-A0AAE3ZFS0-F1
#
_cell.length_a   1.000
_cell.length_b   1.000
_cell.length_c   1.000
_cell.angle_alpha   90.00
_cell.angle_beta   90.00
_cell.angle_gamma   90.00
#
_symmetry.space_group_name_H-M   'P 1'
#
loop_
_entity.id
_entity.type
_entity.pdbx_description
1 polymer ?
#
loop_
_entity_poly.entity_id
_entity_poly.type
_entity_poly.pdbx_seq_one_letter_code
_entity_poly.pdbx_strand_id
1 'polypeptide(L)'
;MFFAAYVDESYDLNIGVYILTANIVDLADAEETRSTLRGLQQGGEKLHWNKEPQQRRNESVKVVSAFGLASVSVIGRATHLRAERGRRKCMEVLLPELEQAGADTIMFEARQARNARHETTGTTSTWWTHADEKS
;
A
#
# COMPACT_ATOMS: atom_id res chain seq x y z
N MET A 1 20.07 -3.74 -7.27
CA MET A 1 19.11 -2.91 -6.53
C MET A 1 17.86 -3.76 -6.40
N PHE A 2 17.28 -3.85 -5.21
CA PHE A 2 16.13 -4.72 -4.96
C PHE A 2 15.03 -3.88 -4.34
N PHE A 3 13.87 -3.79 -4.98
CA PHE A 3 12.82 -2.87 -4.62
C PHE A 3 11.64 -3.59 -3.95
N ALA A 4 11.21 -3.07 -2.81
CA ALA A 4 10.00 -3.49 -2.14
C ALA A 4 8.88 -2.46 -2.35
N ALA A 5 7.72 -2.94 -2.77
CA ALA A 5 6.48 -2.17 -2.79
C ALA A 5 5.68 -2.41 -1.51
N TYR A 6 5.54 -1.39 -0.68
CA TYR A 6 4.72 -1.42 0.53
C TYR A 6 3.33 -0.88 0.22
N VAL A 7 2.31 -1.75 0.28
CA VAL A 7 0.93 -1.45 -0.11
C VAL A 7 0.06 -1.18 1.12
N ASP A 8 -0.53 0.01 1.14
CA ASP A 8 -1.57 0.42 2.08
C ASP A 8 -2.95 0.38 1.40
N GLU A 9 -3.97 0.11 2.20
CA GLU A 9 -5.35 -0.03 1.76
C GLU A 9 -6.27 0.91 2.52
N SER A 10 -7.13 1.62 1.78
CA SER A 10 -8.20 2.43 2.37
C SER A 10 -9.46 2.33 1.54
N TYR A 11 -10.64 2.45 2.17
CA TYR A 11 -11.91 2.44 1.46
C TYR A 11 -13.00 3.19 2.24
N ASP A 12 -13.96 3.75 1.52
CA ASP A 12 -15.25 4.20 2.05
C ASP A 12 -16.36 3.64 1.16
N LEU A 13 -16.98 2.57 1.64
CA LEU A 13 -18.01 1.84 0.89
C LEU A 13 -19.33 2.62 0.81
N ASN A 14 -19.56 3.61 1.68
CA ASN A 14 -20.77 4.42 1.64
C ASN A 14 -20.79 5.33 0.40
N ILE A 15 -19.63 5.84 0.02
CA ILE A 15 -19.43 6.62 -1.21
C ILE A 15 -18.90 5.77 -2.37
N GLY A 16 -18.72 4.46 -2.14
CA GLY A 16 -18.35 3.50 -3.18
C GLY A 16 -16.92 3.65 -3.68
N VAL A 17 -15.97 4.01 -2.81
CA VAL A 17 -14.55 4.24 -3.14
C VAL A 17 -13.68 3.20 -2.45
N TYR A 18 -12.68 2.70 -3.19
CA TYR A 18 -11.66 1.79 -2.70
C TYR A 18 -10.30 2.21 -3.25
N ILE A 19 -9.27 2.20 -2.42
CA ILE A 19 -7.94 2.72 -2.73
C ILE A 19 -6.90 1.68 -2.32
N LEU A 20 -5.98 1.38 -3.23
CA LEU A 20 -4.70 0.76 -2.91
C LEU A 20 -3.59 1.72 -3.29
N THR A 21 -2.65 1.96 -2.38
CA THR A 21 -1.47 2.79 -2.65
C THR A 21 -0.22 2.02 -2.29
N ALA A 22 0.75 2.00 -3.19
CA ALA A 22 2.02 1.34 -3.00
C ALA A 22 3.16 2.36 -3.05
N ASN A 23 4.10 2.27 -2.12
CA ASN A 23 5.37 3.01 -2.17
C ASN A 23 6.49 2.04 -2.50
N ILE A 24 7.28 2.37 -3.52
CA ILE A 24 8.40 1.56 -3.99
C ILE A 24 9.67 2.10 -3.36
N VAL A 25 10.35 1.25 -2.60
CA VAL A 25 11.52 1.61 -1.78
C VAL A 25 12.66 0.66 -2.12
N ASP A 26 13.85 1.20 -2.36
CA ASP A 26 15.05 0.36 -2.42
C ASP A 26 15.28 -0.27 -1.05
N LEU A 27 15.47 -1.59 -0.99
CA LEU A 27 15.75 -2.28 0.25
C LEU A 27 17.02 -1.76 0.96
N ALA A 28 17.97 -1.18 0.22
CA ALA A 28 19.12 -0.51 0.81
C ALA A 28 18.70 0.68 1.70
N ASP A 29 17.65 1.41 1.32
CA ASP A 29 17.15 2.61 2.01
C ASP A 29 16.00 2.31 2.98
N ALA A 30 15.51 1.06 3.00
CA ALA A 30 14.29 0.70 3.71
C ALA A 30 14.41 0.91 5.23
N GLU A 31 15.56 0.59 5.84
CA GLU A 31 15.73 0.76 7.30
C GLU A 31 15.86 2.23 7.70
N GLU A 32 16.59 3.03 6.91
CA GLU A 32 16.68 4.48 7.12
C GLU A 32 15.31 5.15 6.98
N THR A 33 14.57 4.76 5.94
CA THR A 33 13.19 5.23 5.72
C THR A 33 12.30 4.90 6.91
N ARG A 34 12.32 3.65 7.40
CA ARG A 34 11.57 3.23 8.59
C ARG A 34 11.96 4.01 9.83
N SER A 35 13.26 4.18 10.09
CA SER A 35 13.77 4.91 11.24
C SER A 35 13.28 6.35 11.24
N THR A 36 13.36 7.01 10.09
CA THR A 36 12.90 8.39 9.92
C THR A 36 11.38 8.51 10.09
N LEU A 37 10.60 7.59 9.52
CA LEU A 37 9.14 7.55 9.70
C LEU A 37 8.73 7.27 11.15
N ARG A 38 9.47 6.40 11.87
CA ARG A 38 9.26 6.16 13.31
C ARG A 38 9.55 7.43 14.13
N GLY A 39 10.55 8.22 13.74
CA GLY A 39 10.84 9.52 14.36
C GLY A 39 9.69 10.52 14.23
N LEU A 40 8.73 10.33 13.33
CA LEU A 40 7.54 11.16 13.24
C LEU A 40 6.48 10.81 14.30
N GLN A 41 6.53 9.62 14.88
CA GLN A 41 5.57 9.15 15.88
C GLN A 41 5.79 9.86 17.22
N GLN A 42 4.73 10.46 17.78
CA GLN A 42 4.76 11.11 19.10
C GLN A 42 4.22 10.15 20.16
N GLY A 43 5.12 9.35 20.76
CA GLY A 43 4.82 8.58 21.98
C GLY A 43 3.78 7.43 21.85
N GLY A 44 3.43 7.03 20.62
CA GLY A 44 2.50 5.93 20.34
C GLY A 44 2.86 5.14 19.09
N GLU A 45 2.19 4.01 18.85
CA GLU A 45 2.50 3.09 17.74
C GLU A 45 2.14 3.63 16.34
N LYS A 46 1.29 4.65 16.24
CA LYS A 46 0.78 5.20 14.95
C LYS A 46 0.79 6.73 14.93
N LEU A 47 1.04 7.29 13.74
CA LEU A 47 0.92 8.73 13.46
C LEU A 47 -0.57 9.11 13.37
N HIS A 48 -1.07 9.90 14.32
CA HIS A 48 -2.49 10.31 14.36
C HIS A 48 -2.78 11.53 13.48
N TRP A 49 -2.59 11.41 12.15
CA TRP A 49 -2.72 12.50 11.17
C TRP A 49 -3.89 13.49 11.42
N ASN A 50 -5.10 12.98 11.65
CA ASN A 50 -6.30 13.82 11.84
C ASN A 50 -6.33 14.60 13.17
N LYS A 51 -5.59 14.14 14.18
CA LYS A 51 -5.49 14.79 15.50
C LYS A 51 -4.29 15.73 15.58
N GLU A 52 -3.38 15.68 14.61
CA GLU A 52 -2.17 16.50 14.60
C GLU A 52 -2.48 17.97 14.25
N PRO A 53 -1.89 18.93 14.98
CA PRO A 53 -1.92 20.33 14.59
C PRO A 53 -1.41 20.54 13.16
N GLN A 54 -1.89 21.60 12.49
CA GLN A 54 -1.50 21.87 11.09
C GLN A 54 0.01 22.01 10.89
N GLN A 55 0.70 22.67 11.82
CA GLN A 55 2.16 22.77 11.77
C GLN A 55 2.84 21.40 11.75
N ARG A 56 2.38 20.47 12.59
CA ARG A 56 2.96 19.13 12.70
C ARG A 56 2.67 18.25 11.48
N ARG A 57 1.49 18.42 10.88
CA ARG A 57 1.15 17.81 9.59
C ARG A 57 2.10 18.30 8.48
N ASN A 58 2.40 19.60 8.44
CA ASN A 58 3.33 20.16 7.46
C ASN A 58 4.77 19.63 7.64
N GLU A 59 5.23 19.51 8.89
CA GLU A 59 6.53 18.89 9.19
C GLU A 59 6.59 17.43 8.71
N SER A 60 5.53 16.67 8.97
CA SER A 60 5.43 15.27 8.54
C SER A 60 5.45 15.15 7.02
N VAL A 61 4.67 15.98 6.31
CA VAL A 61 4.67 16.05 4.84
C VAL A 61 6.06 16.39 4.32
N LYS A 62 6.75 17.36 4.92
CA LYS A 62 8.10 17.75 4.52
C LYS A 62 9.07 16.58 4.62
N VAL A 63 9.05 15.84 5.74
CA VAL A 63 9.90 14.65 5.93
C VAL A 63 9.56 13.56 4.92
N VAL A 64 8.28 13.23 4.75
CA VAL A 64 7.85 12.19 3.79
C VAL A 64 8.20 12.56 2.35
N SER A 65 8.04 13.83 1.97
CA SER A 65 8.35 14.28 0.61
C SER A 65 9.84 14.25 0.28
N ALA A 66 10.71 14.28 1.30
CA ALA A 66 12.17 14.28 1.11
C ALA A 66 12.72 12.93 0.64
N PHE A 67 11.99 11.82 0.84
CA PHE A 67 12.44 10.50 0.39
C PHE A 67 12.38 10.32 -1.14
N GLY A 68 11.61 11.14 -1.86
CA GLY A 68 11.52 11.05 -3.32
C GLY A 68 11.04 9.69 -3.86
N LEU A 69 10.26 8.95 -3.07
CA LEU A 69 9.81 7.60 -3.42
C LEU A 69 8.87 7.62 -4.63
N ALA A 70 8.98 6.59 -5.47
CA ALA A 70 7.97 6.31 -6.47
C ALA A 70 6.73 5.70 -5.79
N SER A 71 5.55 6.16 -6.18
CA SER A 71 4.29 5.67 -5.62
C SER A 71 3.28 5.37 -6.74
N VAL A 72 2.51 4.31 -6.56
CA VAL A 72 1.40 3.93 -7.44
C VAL A 72 0.11 3.88 -6.64
N SER A 73 -0.91 4.62 -7.05
CA SER A 73 -2.24 4.60 -6.43
C SER A 73 -3.30 4.18 -7.42
N VAL A 74 -4.08 3.15 -7.04
CA VAL A 74 -5.23 2.67 -7.80
C VAL A 74 -6.50 2.98 -7.03
N ILE A 75 -7.41 3.72 -7.67
CA ILE A 75 -8.70 4.12 -7.09
C ILE A 75 -9.82 3.42 -7.86
N GLY A 76 -10.50 2.49 -7.18
CA GLY A 76 -11.73 1.88 -7.66
C GLY A 76 -12.95 2.67 -7.19
N ARG A 77 -13.91 2.91 -8.09
CA ARG A 77 -15.18 3.58 -7.77
C ARG A 77 -16.37 2.85 -8.37
N ALA A 78 -17.42 2.62 -7.58
CA ALA A 78 -18.68 2.04 -8.04
C ALA A 78 -19.85 2.42 -7.12
N THR A 79 -21.06 2.56 -7.67
CA THR A 79 -22.28 2.90 -6.90
C THR A 79 -22.61 1.89 -5.80
N HIS A 80 -22.35 0.60 -6.05
CA HIS A 80 -22.50 -0.47 -5.08
C HIS A 80 -21.22 -1.29 -5.03
N LEU A 81 -20.33 -0.96 -4.09
CA LEU A 81 -19.01 -1.57 -3.97
C LEU A 81 -18.95 -2.48 -2.73
N ARG A 82 -18.66 -3.77 -2.96
CA ARG A 82 -18.25 -4.69 -1.88
C ARG A 82 -16.75 -4.61 -1.72
N ALA A 83 -16.25 -4.62 -0.47
CA ALA A 83 -14.82 -4.54 -0.16
C ALA A 83 -13.99 -5.60 -0.91
N GLU A 84 -14.45 -6.86 -0.96
CA GLU A 84 -13.76 -7.94 -1.68
C GLU A 84 -13.64 -7.67 -3.18
N ARG A 85 -14.71 -7.16 -3.80
CA ARG A 85 -14.73 -6.82 -5.23
C ARG A 85 -13.85 -5.60 -5.51
N GLY A 86 -13.91 -4.58 -4.65
CA GLY A 86 -13.05 -3.40 -4.72
C GLY A 86 -11.58 -3.78 -4.65
N ARG A 87 -11.20 -4.58 -3.64
CA ARG A 87 -9.84 -5.10 -3.50
C ARG A 87 -9.37 -5.81 -4.76
N ARG A 88 -10.15 -6.79 -5.22
CA ARG A 88 -9.78 -7.60 -6.38
C ARG A 88 -9.55 -6.73 -7.61
N LYS A 89 -10.47 -5.81 -7.91
CA LYS A 89 -10.35 -4.92 -9.08
C LYS A 89 -9.19 -3.93 -8.96
N CYS A 90 -8.93 -3.40 -7.76
CA CYS A 90 -7.75 -2.57 -7.55
C CYS A 90 -6.46 -3.38 -7.66
N MET A 91 -6.41 -4.62 -7.17
CA MET A 91 -5.23 -5.50 -7.30
C MET A 91 -4.95 -5.91 -8.75
N GLU A 92 -5.99 -6.21 -9.53
CA GLU A 92 -5.86 -6.53 -10.97
C GLU A 92 -5.14 -5.41 -11.75
N VAL A 93 -5.26 -4.16 -11.30
CA VAL A 93 -4.56 -3.02 -11.88
C VAL A 93 -3.22 -2.74 -11.18
N LEU A 94 -3.16 -2.81 -9.85
CA LEU A 94 -1.96 -2.44 -9.09
C LEU A 94 -0.77 -3.38 -9.39
N LEU A 95 -1.00 -4.69 -9.46
CA LEU A 95 0.09 -5.66 -9.56
C LEU A 95 0.91 -5.51 -10.86
N PRO A 96 0.29 -5.40 -12.06
CA PRO A 96 1.04 -5.13 -13.29
C PRO A 96 1.79 -3.80 -13.30
N GLU A 97 1.25 -2.76 -12.65
CA GLU A 97 1.91 -1.45 -12.55
C GLU A 97 3.15 -1.53 -11.66
N LEU A 98 3.10 -2.30 -10.57
CA LEU A 98 4.25 -2.53 -9.69
C LEU A 98 5.34 -3.35 -10.35
N GLU A 99 4.97 -4.35 -11.15
CA GLU A 99 5.93 -5.11 -11.96
C GLU A 99 6.64 -4.20 -12.97
N GLN A 100 5.88 -3.38 -13.71
CA GLN A 100 6.44 -2.40 -14.65
C GLN A 100 7.32 -1.35 -13.97
N ALA A 101 6.98 -0.97 -12.74
CA ALA A 101 7.78 -0.05 -11.94
C ALA A 101 9.03 -0.70 -11.30
N GLY A 102 9.25 -2.00 -11.51
CA GLY A 102 10.45 -2.72 -11.08
C GLY A 102 10.42 -3.21 -9.64
N ALA A 103 9.24 -3.38 -9.03
CA ALA A 103 9.13 -3.95 -7.69
C ALA A 103 9.41 -5.46 -7.70
N ASP A 104 10.40 -5.89 -6.93
CA ASP A 104 10.79 -7.31 -6.78
C ASP A 104 9.95 -8.03 -5.73
N THR A 105 9.42 -7.30 -4.75
CA THR A 105 8.58 -7.86 -3.68
C THR A 105 7.46 -6.90 -3.32
N ILE A 106 6.27 -7.44 -3.10
CA ILE A 106 5.07 -6.67 -2.74
C ILE A 106 4.61 -7.10 -1.34
N MET A 107 4.46 -6.13 -0.45
CA MET A 107 4.05 -6.32 0.94
C MET A 107 2.71 -5.64 1.18
N PHE A 108 1.73 -6.38 1.70
CA PHE A 108 0.43 -5.83 2.11
C PHE A 108 0.33 -5.80 3.63
N GLU A 109 -0.33 -4.78 4.20
CA GLU A 109 -0.72 -4.83 5.61
C GLU A 109 -1.75 -5.95 5.84
N ALA A 110 -1.57 -6.70 6.92
CA ALA A 110 -2.45 -7.83 7.21
C ALA A 110 -3.82 -7.34 7.69
N ARG A 111 -4.89 -7.84 7.07
CA ARG A 111 -6.26 -7.37 7.37
C ARG A 111 -6.83 -7.86 8.70
N GLN A 112 -6.36 -9.01 9.20
CA GLN A 112 -6.72 -9.60 10.51
C GLN A 112 -5.59 -10.53 11.01
N ALA A 113 -5.29 -10.53 12.31
CA ALA A 113 -4.25 -11.39 12.91
C ALA A 113 -4.43 -12.90 12.60
N ARG A 114 -5.66 -13.33 12.31
CA ARG A 114 -5.98 -14.73 11.96
C ARG A 114 -5.58 -15.12 10.52
N ASN A 115 -5.35 -14.16 9.64
CA ASN A 115 -5.03 -14.36 8.22
C ASN A 115 -3.59 -13.97 7.83
N ALA A 116 -2.80 -13.45 8.79
CA ALA A 116 -1.43 -12.99 8.57
C ALA A 116 -0.48 -14.04 7.97
N ARG A 117 -0.80 -15.34 8.10
CA ARG A 117 0.03 -16.45 7.57
C ARG A 117 0.09 -16.53 6.04
N HIS A 118 -0.85 -15.92 5.32
CA HIS A 118 -0.89 -15.95 3.85
C HIS A 118 -0.44 -14.65 3.17
N GLU A 119 -0.21 -13.57 3.94
CA GLU A 119 0.02 -12.23 3.39
C GLU A 119 1.52 -11.84 3.37
N THR A 120 2.43 -12.77 3.69
CA THR A 120 3.84 -12.41 3.90
C THR A 120 4.71 -12.41 2.63
N THR A 121 4.36 -13.05 1.52
CA THR A 121 5.22 -13.03 0.33
C THR A 121 4.45 -13.38 -0.94
N GLY A 122 4.23 -12.38 -1.80
CA GLY A 122 3.91 -12.61 -3.21
C GLY A 122 5.17 -12.40 -4.04
N THR A 123 5.84 -13.48 -4.45
CA THR A 123 6.89 -13.41 -5.47
C THR A 123 6.18 -13.28 -6.82
N THR A 124 6.52 -12.26 -7.62
CA THR A 124 5.88 -11.93 -8.90
C THR A 124 6.12 -12.95 -10.02
N SER A 125 6.80 -14.08 -9.76
CA SER A 125 6.93 -15.15 -10.74
C SER A 125 5.92 -16.27 -10.48
N THR A 126 5.02 -16.43 -11.44
CA THR A 126 4.25 -17.67 -11.71
C THR A 126 2.98 -17.90 -10.89
N TRP A 127 1.96 -17.03 -11.02
CA TRP A 127 0.56 -17.42 -10.75
C TRP A 127 -0.45 -16.63 -11.60
N TRP A 128 -0.52 -16.90 -12.90
CA TRP A 128 -1.66 -16.53 -13.74
C TRP A 128 -1.85 -17.56 -14.87
N THR A 129 -2.57 -18.64 -14.57
CA THR A 129 -3.21 -19.49 -15.59
C THR A 129 -4.33 -20.31 -14.94
N HIS A 130 -5.45 -19.66 -14.64
CA HIS A 130 -6.82 -20.22 -14.64
C HIS A 130 -7.76 -19.31 -13.86
N ALA A 131 -8.21 -18.22 -14.49
CA ALA A 131 -9.41 -17.52 -14.05
C ALA A 131 -10.18 -16.95 -15.25
N ASP A 132 -10.27 -17.74 -16.32
CA ASP A 132 -11.28 -17.59 -17.37
C ASP A 132 -11.94 -18.95 -17.57
N GLU A 133 -12.78 -19.34 -16.62
CA GLU A 133 -13.88 -20.26 -16.87
C GLU A 133 -14.89 -20.15 -15.72
N LYS A 134 -15.93 -19.33 -15.90
CA LYS A 134 -17.31 -19.80 -15.99
C LYS A 134 -18.28 -18.64 -16.06
N SER A 135 -19.25 -18.87 -16.96
CA SER A 135 -20.36 -18.05 -17.45
C SER A 135 -21.11 -17.19 -16.44
#